data_AF-A0A4V2VHI4-F1
#
_entry.id   AF-A0A4V2VHI4-F1
#
_cell.length_a   1.000
_cell.length_b   1.000
_cell.length_c   1.000
_cell.angle_alpha   90.00
_cell.angle_beta   90.00
_cell.angle_gamma   90.00
#
_symmetry.space_group_name_H-M   'P 1'
#
loop_
_entity.id
_entity.type
_entity.pdbx_description
1 polymer ?
#
loop_
_entity_poly.entity_id
_entity_poly.type
_entity_poly.pdbx_seq_one_letter_code
_entity_poly.pdbx_strand_id
1 'polypeptide(L)'
;MPVRLSPETLDEIAASGVAVPTYDRSGITAGIVHFGVGGFHRAHQAMVIDRLLQQGEAREYGICGVGVLEQDRRMATAMAEQGGLYTLVLKHPDGTRESRVVGSIVDYLLAVDDPDAVVEKMAHPDTRIVSLTITEGGYNFDHVTGEFVADEPGVAADLRGDGPPRTVFGLVVEALRRRRDRGEQPFTVMSCDNIQGNGHVARDMFTAYARLQDPTFADWMDEHVSFPNSMVDRITPVTADEDRAWVRDELGIEDAWPVVAEPFFQWVLEDDHPAGRPPYQDADVQIVEDVEPYELMKLRLLNASHQGLCYFGYLSGYRYAHEATQDPAIATFLRRYMDEEGSPTLHPVPGIDLEDYKSTLIERFQNPEVRDTLARLCAESSDRIPKWLLPVVRDNLAAGRPVTLSAGIVASWARYDEGTDESGEPIQIVDRLAEPLHRIALTQRDDRLAFIANRQVFGDLIDDERFVAAYRDALDGLIADGAHATVERLSRS
;
A
#
# COMPACT_ATOMS: atom_id res chain seq x y z
N MET A 1 -5.73 -3.33 36.84
CA MET A 1 -6.16 -2.18 36.02
C MET A 1 -5.21 -2.14 34.84
N PRO A 2 -5.66 -1.75 33.64
CA PRO A 2 -4.77 -1.58 32.51
C PRO A 2 -3.65 -0.58 32.83
N VAL A 3 -2.48 -0.82 32.26
CA VAL A 3 -1.28 0.00 32.44
C VAL A 3 -1.10 0.84 31.19
N ARG A 4 -0.94 2.16 31.34
CA ARG A 4 -0.68 3.06 30.22
C ARG A 4 0.64 2.67 29.55
N LEU A 5 0.64 2.54 28.23
CA LEU A 5 1.86 2.26 27.47
C LEU A 5 2.80 3.48 27.51
N SER A 6 3.97 3.32 28.13
CA SER A 6 5.04 4.32 28.14
C SER A 6 6.39 3.65 28.41
N PRO A 7 7.53 4.35 28.20
CA PRO A 7 8.84 3.80 28.53
C PRO A 7 8.97 3.35 29.99
N GLU A 8 8.31 4.04 30.92
CA GLU A 8 8.37 3.77 32.36
C GLU A 8 7.59 2.52 32.77
N THR A 9 6.67 2.03 31.93
CA THR A 9 5.78 0.89 32.23
C THR A 9 6.16 -0.39 31.48
N LEU A 10 7.21 -0.37 30.65
CA LEU A 10 7.63 -1.54 29.85
C LEU A 10 7.93 -2.78 30.71
N ASP A 11 8.58 -2.62 31.87
CA ASP A 11 8.88 -3.74 32.77
C ASP A 11 7.61 -4.38 33.35
N GLU A 12 6.58 -3.56 33.64
CA GLU A 12 5.28 -4.05 34.12
C GLU A 12 4.52 -4.81 33.02
N ILE A 13 4.57 -4.30 31.79
CA ILE A 13 4.00 -4.95 30.60
C ILE A 13 4.74 -6.26 30.29
N ALA A 14 6.08 -6.29 30.40
CA ALA A 14 6.85 -7.52 30.22
C ALA A 14 6.45 -8.59 31.24
N ALA A 15 6.20 -8.19 32.49
CA ALA A 15 5.76 -9.09 33.55
C ALA A 15 4.36 -9.70 33.32
N SER A 16 3.53 -9.09 32.46
CA SER A 16 2.23 -9.67 32.04
C SER A 16 2.35 -10.69 30.90
N GLY A 17 3.56 -10.88 30.35
CA GLY A 17 3.86 -11.86 29.30
C GLY A 17 3.80 -11.29 27.88
N VAL A 18 3.55 -9.99 27.71
CA VAL A 18 3.62 -9.33 26.40
C VAL A 18 5.08 -9.07 26.05
N ALA A 19 5.48 -9.40 24.81
CA ALA A 19 6.82 -9.12 24.34
C ALA A 19 7.05 -7.60 24.25
N VAL A 20 8.16 -7.11 24.79
CA VAL A 20 8.54 -5.68 24.76
C VAL A 20 9.96 -5.50 24.21
N PRO A 21 10.34 -4.29 23.76
CA PRO A 21 11.73 -3.99 23.42
C PRO A 21 12.65 -4.23 24.62
N THR A 22 13.72 -5.01 24.45
CA THR A 22 14.72 -5.23 25.53
C THR A 22 16.02 -4.44 25.30
N TYR A 23 16.07 -3.63 24.24
CA TYR A 23 17.20 -2.78 23.92
C TYR A 23 17.05 -1.40 24.57
N ASP A 24 18.16 -0.74 24.89
CA ASP A 24 18.16 0.61 25.46
C ASP A 24 17.78 1.65 24.40
N ARG A 25 16.56 2.16 24.50
CA ARG A 25 15.99 3.15 23.57
C ARG A 25 16.65 4.53 23.69
N SER A 26 17.22 4.87 24.84
CA SER A 26 17.84 6.19 25.05
C SER A 26 19.15 6.38 24.28
N GLY A 27 19.80 5.27 23.91
CA GLY A 27 21.03 5.25 23.13
C GLY A 27 20.83 4.92 21.65
N ILE A 28 19.63 5.13 21.10
CA ILE A 28 19.31 4.96 19.68
C ILE A 28 19.36 6.30 18.97
N THR A 29 20.10 6.35 17.86
CA THR A 29 20.09 7.51 16.96
C THR A 29 18.99 7.32 15.92
N ALA A 30 18.18 8.35 15.69
CA ALA A 30 17.20 8.33 14.61
C ALA A 30 17.86 8.63 13.25
N GLY A 31 18.39 7.60 12.59
CA GLY A 31 18.98 7.70 11.25
C GLY A 31 18.00 7.49 10.09
N ILE A 32 16.74 7.19 10.39
CA ILE A 32 15.65 7.13 9.42
C ILE A 32 14.63 8.22 9.77
N VAL A 33 14.26 9.02 8.77
CA VAL A 33 13.08 9.89 8.84
C VAL A 33 11.97 9.24 8.02
N HIS A 34 10.76 9.16 8.55
CA HIS A 34 9.63 8.51 7.87
C HIS A 34 8.43 9.45 7.72
N PHE A 35 8.02 9.72 6.49
CA PHE A 35 6.82 10.51 6.19
C PHE A 35 5.58 9.63 6.09
N GLY A 36 4.53 10.01 6.79
CA GLY A 36 3.24 9.32 6.77
C GLY A 36 3.20 8.13 7.72
N VAL A 37 3.28 8.39 9.03
CA VAL A 37 3.28 7.36 10.09
C VAL A 37 1.89 6.72 10.24
N GLY A 38 1.53 5.87 9.28
CA GLY A 38 0.26 5.16 9.23
C GLY A 38 0.28 3.80 9.92
N GLY A 39 -0.78 3.02 9.73
CA GLY A 39 -0.83 1.62 10.16
C GLY A 39 0.22 0.77 9.45
N PHE A 40 0.30 0.87 8.12
CA PHE A 40 1.21 0.05 7.32
C PHE A 40 2.68 0.21 7.73
N HIS A 41 3.17 1.46 7.86
CA HIS A 41 4.53 1.71 8.33
C HIS A 41 4.84 1.04 9.68
N ARG A 42 3.92 1.19 10.63
CA ARG A 42 4.05 0.65 11.98
C ARG A 42 3.96 -0.88 12.02
N ALA A 43 3.22 -1.48 11.11
CA ALA A 43 3.15 -2.94 10.99
C ALA A 43 4.27 -3.52 10.11
N HIS A 44 5.03 -2.71 9.37
CA HIS A 44 5.96 -3.17 8.35
C HIS A 44 7.38 -2.66 8.60
N GLN A 45 7.75 -1.46 8.14
CA GLN A 45 9.14 -0.99 8.24
C GLN A 45 9.59 -0.76 9.69
N ALA A 46 8.74 -0.16 10.53
CA ALA A 46 9.08 0.07 11.94
C ALA A 46 9.25 -1.25 12.70
N MET A 47 8.45 -2.26 12.36
CA MET A 47 8.56 -3.62 12.94
C MET A 47 9.90 -4.28 12.56
N VAL A 48 10.36 -4.10 11.31
CA VAL A 48 11.68 -4.60 10.86
C VAL A 48 12.82 -3.93 11.63
N ILE A 49 12.80 -2.60 11.76
CA ILE A 49 13.83 -1.89 12.54
C ILE A 49 13.82 -2.34 14.01
N ASP A 50 12.64 -2.56 14.60
CA ASP A 50 12.49 -3.05 15.97
C ASP A 50 13.11 -4.44 16.16
N ARG A 51 12.93 -5.35 15.19
CA ARG A 51 13.60 -6.67 15.19
C ARG A 51 15.12 -6.54 15.11
N LEU A 52 15.65 -5.69 14.23
CA LEU A 52 17.10 -5.47 14.11
C LEU A 52 17.68 -4.80 15.38
N LEU A 53 16.94 -3.89 16.00
CA LEU A 53 17.32 -3.28 17.28
C LEU A 53 17.36 -4.32 18.41
N GLN A 54 16.40 -5.24 18.43
CA GLN A 54 16.36 -6.37 19.36
C GLN A 54 17.55 -7.32 19.18
N GLN A 55 18.07 -7.46 17.97
CA GLN A 55 19.30 -8.21 17.65
C GLN A 55 20.59 -7.40 17.93
N GLY A 56 20.48 -6.08 18.15
CA GLY A 56 21.61 -5.19 18.42
C GLY A 56 22.28 -4.60 17.16
N GLU A 57 21.63 -4.69 16.00
CA GLU A 57 22.24 -4.44 14.68
C GLU A 57 21.85 -3.09 14.05
N ALA A 58 20.88 -2.37 14.63
CA ALA A 58 20.30 -1.16 14.04
C ALA A 58 20.31 0.08 14.96
N ARG A 59 21.23 0.18 15.93
CA ARG A 59 21.26 1.28 16.91
C ARG A 59 21.31 2.68 16.31
N GLU A 60 21.83 2.82 15.09
CA GLU A 60 21.95 4.08 14.35
C GLU A 60 20.74 4.38 13.46
N TYR A 61 19.76 3.48 13.40
CA TYR A 61 18.65 3.49 12.45
C TYR A 61 17.29 3.52 13.13
N GLY A 62 17.19 4.11 14.32
CA GLY A 62 15.90 4.48 14.90
C GLY A 62 15.11 5.38 13.94
N ILE A 63 13.79 5.44 14.15
CA ILE A 63 12.88 6.19 13.29
C ILE A 63 12.46 7.49 13.97
N CYS A 64 12.60 8.59 13.25
CA CYS A 64 11.88 9.83 13.50
C CYS A 64 10.66 9.88 12.57
N GLY A 65 9.46 9.76 13.13
CA GLY A 65 8.23 9.90 12.37
C GLY A 65 7.95 11.35 11.99
N VAL A 66 7.34 11.58 10.83
CA VAL A 66 6.94 12.91 10.38
C VAL A 66 5.50 12.91 9.90
N GLY A 67 4.68 13.75 10.56
CA GLY A 67 3.38 14.19 10.05
C GLY A 67 3.53 15.49 9.28
N VAL A 68 2.82 15.62 8.15
CA VAL A 68 2.87 16.81 7.27
C VAL A 68 1.57 17.59 7.32
N LEU A 69 0.47 16.93 7.67
CA LEU A 69 -0.88 17.49 7.65
C LEU A 69 -1.42 17.64 9.06
N GLU A 70 -2.37 18.55 9.27
CA GLU A 70 -3.01 18.76 10.58
C GLU A 70 -3.70 17.49 11.11
N GLN A 71 -4.21 16.64 10.22
CA GLN A 71 -4.79 15.35 10.60
C GLN A 71 -3.79 14.41 11.29
N ASP A 72 -2.49 14.58 11.06
CA ASP A 72 -1.43 13.77 11.66
C ASP A 72 -1.19 14.15 13.14
N ARG A 73 -1.78 15.26 13.62
CA ARG A 73 -1.61 15.71 15.01
C ARG A 73 -2.06 14.67 16.03
N ARG A 74 -3.11 13.91 15.73
CA ARG A 74 -3.56 12.82 16.61
C ARG A 74 -2.47 11.75 16.77
N MET A 75 -1.75 11.45 15.69
CA MET A 75 -0.68 10.44 15.71
C MET A 75 0.52 11.01 16.45
N ALA A 76 0.87 12.28 16.21
CA ALA A 76 1.91 12.98 16.95
C ALA A 76 1.65 12.97 18.46
N THR A 77 0.41 13.23 18.90
CA THR A 77 0.04 13.18 20.32
C THR A 77 0.16 11.77 20.89
N ALA A 78 -0.36 10.75 20.20
CA ALA A 78 -0.26 9.36 20.67
C ALA A 78 1.21 8.92 20.79
N MET A 79 2.04 9.22 19.78
CA MET A 79 3.47 8.91 19.80
C MET A 79 4.20 9.64 20.92
N ALA A 80 3.94 10.94 21.12
CA ALA A 80 4.58 11.70 22.19
C ALA A 80 4.21 11.18 23.58
N GLU A 81 2.93 10.88 23.82
CA GLU A 81 2.43 10.40 25.10
C GLU A 81 2.95 9.00 25.47
N GLN A 82 3.27 8.17 24.47
CA GLN A 82 3.77 6.80 24.64
C GLN A 82 5.28 6.71 24.44
N GLY A 83 5.96 7.85 24.29
CA GLY A 83 7.39 7.91 23.98
C GLY A 83 7.77 7.10 22.75
N GLY A 84 6.94 7.10 21.70
CA GLY A 84 7.12 6.38 20.43
C GLY A 84 6.74 4.90 20.44
N LEU A 85 6.27 4.37 21.58
CA LEU A 85 5.84 2.98 21.71
C LEU A 85 4.42 2.78 21.15
N TYR A 86 4.17 1.60 20.60
CA TYR A 86 2.83 1.12 20.25
C TYR A 86 2.79 -0.41 20.26
N THR A 87 1.60 -0.98 20.36
CA THR A 87 1.37 -2.42 20.33
C THR A 87 1.05 -2.87 18.91
N LEU A 88 1.80 -3.83 18.39
CA LEU A 88 1.48 -4.57 17.16
C LEU A 88 0.77 -5.87 17.53
N VAL A 89 -0.43 -6.08 16.99
CA VAL A 89 -1.22 -7.30 17.18
C VAL A 89 -1.38 -8.01 15.84
N LEU A 90 -0.83 -9.21 15.73
CA LEU A 90 -0.99 -10.08 14.56
C LEU A 90 -2.21 -10.97 14.74
N LYS A 91 -3.09 -10.97 13.74
CA LYS A 91 -4.35 -11.70 13.75
C LYS A 91 -4.25 -12.93 12.84
N HIS A 92 -4.09 -14.10 13.44
CA HIS A 92 -3.91 -15.36 12.72
C HIS A 92 -5.26 -15.92 12.22
N PRO A 93 -5.26 -16.68 11.10
CA PRO A 93 -6.48 -17.28 10.57
C PRO A 93 -7.23 -18.21 11.53
N ASP A 94 -6.53 -18.80 12.51
CA ASP A 94 -7.08 -19.70 13.51
C ASP A 94 -7.69 -18.98 14.73
N GLY A 95 -7.71 -17.64 14.73
CA GLY A 95 -8.18 -16.81 15.84
C GLY A 95 -7.10 -16.46 16.85
N THR A 96 -5.89 -17.03 16.74
CA THR A 96 -4.77 -16.68 17.62
C THR A 96 -4.35 -15.22 17.39
N ARG A 97 -3.97 -14.53 18.47
CA ARG A 97 -3.42 -13.17 18.41
C ARG A 97 -2.02 -13.15 19.02
N GLU A 98 -1.03 -12.85 18.20
CA GLU A 98 0.34 -12.59 18.65
C GLU A 98 0.48 -11.09 18.91
N SER A 99 1.11 -10.69 20.01
CA SER A 99 1.23 -9.26 20.36
C SER A 99 2.63 -8.93 20.85
N ARG A 100 3.14 -7.78 20.42
CA ARG A 100 4.37 -7.17 20.94
C ARG A 100 4.25 -5.67 21.03
N VAL A 101 4.96 -5.06 21.97
CA VAL A 101 5.26 -3.64 21.93
C VAL A 101 6.44 -3.42 20.97
N VAL A 102 6.31 -2.42 20.11
CA VAL A 102 7.34 -1.95 19.17
C VAL A 102 7.87 -0.61 19.66
N GLY A 103 9.18 -0.40 19.61
CA GLY A 103 9.85 0.80 20.12
C GLY A 103 10.93 1.38 19.22
N SER A 104 10.93 1.04 17.93
CA SER A 104 11.86 1.55 16.91
C SER A 104 11.61 3.00 16.51
N ILE A 105 10.40 3.52 16.71
CA ILE A 105 10.10 4.95 16.62
C ILE A 105 10.56 5.60 17.92
N VAL A 106 11.54 6.50 17.82
CA VAL A 106 12.18 7.16 18.97
C VAL A 106 11.96 8.66 19.00
N ASP A 107 11.41 9.22 17.92
CA ASP A 107 11.09 10.64 17.80
C ASP A 107 9.92 10.86 16.84
N TYR A 108 9.25 12.01 16.92
CA TYR A 108 8.16 12.39 16.03
C TYR A 108 8.10 13.91 15.87
N LEU A 109 8.11 14.38 14.62
CA LEU A 109 7.96 15.80 14.27
C LEU A 109 6.68 16.04 13.47
N LEU A 110 6.09 17.22 13.66
CA LEU A 110 4.90 17.64 12.94
C LEU A 110 5.22 18.90 12.14
N ALA A 111 5.28 18.78 10.81
CA ALA A 111 5.75 19.85 9.93
C ALA A 111 4.84 21.10 9.94
N VAL A 112 3.56 20.96 10.27
CA VAL A 112 2.66 22.12 10.42
C VAL A 112 3.02 23.00 11.61
N ASP A 113 3.70 22.45 12.63
CA ASP A 113 4.14 23.20 13.81
C ASP A 113 5.54 23.79 13.59
N ASP A 114 6.48 22.99 13.07
CA ASP A 114 7.85 23.42 12.81
C ASP A 114 8.44 22.71 11.57
N PRO A 115 8.25 23.28 10.36
CA PRO A 115 8.79 22.68 9.13
C PRO A 115 10.33 22.74 9.08
N ASP A 116 10.96 23.72 9.75
CA ASP A 116 12.42 23.86 9.74
C ASP A 116 13.07 22.77 10.58
N ALA A 117 12.48 22.40 11.71
CA ALA A 117 12.94 21.26 12.51
C ALA A 117 12.92 19.95 11.71
N VAL A 118 11.89 19.72 10.89
CA VAL A 118 11.79 18.55 10.00
C VAL A 118 12.91 18.57 8.95
N VAL A 119 13.13 19.73 8.30
CA VAL A 119 14.21 19.91 7.33
C VAL A 119 15.58 19.69 7.96
N GLU A 120 15.85 20.27 9.13
CA GLU A 120 17.12 20.09 9.84
C GLU A 120 17.34 18.65 10.29
N LYS A 121 16.29 17.96 10.75
CA LYS A 121 16.37 16.55 11.09
C LYS A 121 16.80 15.69 9.90
N MET A 122 16.28 15.96 8.70
CA MET A 122 16.71 15.29 7.47
C MET A 122 18.10 15.74 6.99
N ALA A 123 18.44 17.01 7.17
CA ALA A 123 19.72 17.56 6.78
C ALA A 123 20.88 17.15 7.71
N HIS A 124 20.58 16.61 8.89
CA HIS A 124 21.58 16.12 9.84
C HIS A 124 22.32 14.87 9.29
N PRO A 125 23.66 14.77 9.39
CA PRO A 125 24.45 13.67 8.82
C PRO A 125 24.04 12.27 9.30
N ASP A 126 23.50 12.16 10.51
CA ASP A 126 22.98 10.88 11.03
C ASP A 126 21.78 10.34 10.24
N THR A 127 20.99 11.21 9.60
CA THR A 127 19.88 10.78 8.74
C THR A 127 20.43 10.28 7.40
N ARG A 128 20.27 8.98 7.16
CA ARG A 128 20.77 8.27 5.97
C ARG A 128 19.64 7.87 5.03
N ILE A 129 18.42 7.75 5.55
CA ILE A 129 17.23 7.33 4.80
C ILE A 129 16.06 8.25 5.14
N VAL A 130 15.37 8.72 4.11
CA VAL A 130 14.03 9.31 4.19
C VAL A 130 13.07 8.34 3.52
N SER A 131 12.16 7.75 4.29
CA SER A 131 11.20 6.75 3.80
C SER A 131 9.77 7.28 3.74
N LEU A 132 8.96 6.73 2.83
CA LEU A 132 7.64 7.29 2.49
C LEU A 132 6.55 6.22 2.54
N THR A 133 5.45 6.50 3.27
CA THR A 133 4.13 5.90 3.00
C THR A 133 3.10 7.01 2.91
N ILE A 134 3.16 7.77 1.82
CA ILE A 134 2.36 8.98 1.59
C ILE A 134 1.11 8.73 0.73
N THR A 135 0.78 7.46 0.46
CA THR A 135 -0.26 6.98 -0.45
C THR A 135 0.06 7.25 -1.93
N GLU A 136 -0.63 6.56 -2.83
CA GLU A 136 -0.49 6.73 -4.27
C GLU A 136 -0.75 8.18 -4.72
N GLY A 137 -1.71 8.86 -4.07
CA GLY A 137 -2.02 10.27 -4.34
C GLY A 137 -0.98 11.26 -3.80
N GLY A 138 -0.11 10.82 -2.89
CA GLY A 138 0.92 11.68 -2.27
C GLY A 138 2.05 12.08 -3.22
N TYR A 139 2.23 11.37 -4.33
CA TYR A 139 3.27 11.65 -5.32
C TYR A 139 2.87 12.76 -6.33
N ASN A 140 1.65 13.27 -6.25
CA ASN A 140 1.19 14.47 -6.97
C ASN A 140 1.47 14.45 -8.48
N PHE A 141 1.19 13.31 -9.12
CA PHE A 141 1.26 13.15 -10.58
C PHE A 141 -0.13 13.04 -11.20
N ASP A 142 -0.27 13.50 -12.43
CA ASP A 142 -1.48 13.33 -13.22
C ASP A 142 -1.63 11.86 -13.61
N HIS A 143 -2.75 11.24 -13.23
CA HIS A 143 -2.97 9.81 -13.46
C HIS A 143 -3.08 9.41 -14.94
N VAL A 144 -3.24 10.37 -15.85
CA VAL A 144 -3.32 10.17 -17.31
C VAL A 144 -1.97 10.41 -17.97
N THR A 145 -1.31 11.53 -17.67
CA THR A 145 -0.03 11.89 -18.33
C THR A 145 1.19 11.35 -17.61
N GLY A 146 1.07 11.04 -16.32
CA GLY A 146 2.19 10.69 -15.43
C GLY A 146 3.06 11.90 -15.05
N GLU A 147 2.69 13.12 -15.46
CA GLU A 147 3.47 14.33 -15.20
C GLU A 147 3.19 14.90 -13.82
N PHE A 148 4.18 15.59 -13.24
CA PHE A 148 4.05 16.27 -11.96
C PHE A 148 3.04 17.43 -12.01
N VAL A 149 2.11 17.48 -11.05
CA VAL A 149 1.01 18.47 -10.99
C VAL A 149 1.43 19.71 -10.21
N ALA A 150 2.08 20.66 -10.88
CA ALA A 150 2.67 21.84 -10.23
C ALA A 150 1.67 22.87 -9.67
N ASP A 151 0.40 22.82 -10.08
CA ASP A 151 -0.64 23.78 -9.72
C ASP A 151 -1.49 23.35 -8.50
N GLU A 152 -1.19 22.19 -7.89
CA GLU A 152 -1.76 21.82 -6.59
C GLU A 152 -1.46 22.93 -5.57
N PRO A 153 -2.48 23.44 -4.82
CA PRO A 153 -2.32 24.62 -3.99
C PRO A 153 -1.12 24.64 -3.02
N GLY A 154 -0.82 23.51 -2.36
CA GLY A 154 0.32 23.38 -1.46
C GLY A 154 1.65 23.38 -2.21
N VAL A 155 1.76 22.62 -3.29
CA VAL A 155 2.94 22.58 -4.15
C VAL A 155 3.23 23.94 -4.77
N ALA A 156 2.22 24.58 -5.34
CA ALA A 156 2.34 25.90 -5.94
C ALA A 156 2.79 26.95 -4.91
N ALA A 157 2.37 26.84 -3.64
CA ALA A 157 2.81 27.72 -2.57
C ALA A 157 4.29 27.53 -2.23
N ASP A 158 4.75 26.29 -2.11
CA ASP A 158 6.16 26.00 -1.86
C ASP A 158 7.03 26.46 -3.04
N LEU A 159 6.58 26.26 -4.29
CA LEU A 159 7.30 26.70 -5.50
C LEU A 159 7.45 28.22 -5.61
N ARG A 160 6.49 29.01 -5.10
CA ARG A 160 6.59 30.47 -5.07
C ARG A 160 7.56 30.99 -4.01
N GLY A 161 7.94 30.15 -3.03
CA GLY A 161 8.78 30.55 -1.91
C GLY A 161 8.07 31.50 -0.93
N ASP A 162 6.75 31.37 -0.79
CA ASP A 162 5.91 32.23 0.07
C ASP A 162 6.12 31.99 1.58
N GLY A 163 7.11 31.18 1.97
CA GLY A 163 7.45 30.82 3.34
C GLY A 163 8.27 29.52 3.42
N PRO A 164 8.40 28.93 4.63
CA PRO A 164 8.99 27.60 4.79
C PRO A 164 8.19 26.55 4.00
N PRO A 165 8.85 25.50 3.46
CA PRO A 165 8.19 24.46 2.71
C PRO A 165 7.19 23.68 3.58
N ARG A 166 6.06 23.29 2.99
CA ARG A 166 4.95 22.62 3.70
C ARG A 166 4.60 21.27 3.11
N THR A 167 4.96 21.02 1.86
CA THR A 167 4.74 19.73 1.19
C THR A 167 5.92 18.80 1.45
N VAL A 168 5.70 17.49 1.34
CA VAL A 168 6.79 16.50 1.41
C VAL A 168 7.89 16.81 0.37
N PHE A 169 7.52 17.27 -0.83
CA PHE A 169 8.45 17.69 -1.88
C PHE A 169 9.33 18.84 -1.42
N GLY A 170 8.72 19.94 -0.96
CA GLY A 170 9.45 21.10 -0.47
C GLY A 170 10.38 20.77 0.69
N LEU A 171 9.91 19.97 1.66
CA LEU A 171 10.68 19.58 2.83
C LEU A 171 11.91 18.73 2.46
N VAL A 172 11.73 17.70 1.62
CA VAL A 172 12.80 16.79 1.20
C VAL A 172 13.83 17.51 0.32
N VAL A 173 13.36 18.27 -0.68
CA VAL A 173 14.23 19.01 -1.62
C VAL A 173 15.02 20.08 -0.89
N GLU A 174 14.42 20.78 0.07
CA GLU A 174 15.14 21.75 0.90
C GLU A 174 16.18 21.08 1.81
N ALA A 175 15.87 19.92 2.42
CA ALA A 175 16.85 19.20 3.22
C ALA A 175 18.05 18.72 2.39
N LEU A 176 17.80 18.17 1.19
CA LEU A 176 18.86 17.79 0.25
C LEU A 176 19.72 19.00 -0.17
N ARG A 177 19.09 20.16 -0.40
CA ARG A 177 19.78 21.41 -0.72
C ARG A 177 20.72 21.82 0.42
N ARG A 178 20.23 21.78 1.67
CA ARG A 178 21.06 22.07 2.85
C ARG A 178 22.21 21.08 2.99
N ARG A 179 22.01 19.79 2.73
CA ARG A 179 23.09 18.78 2.75
C ARG A 179 24.16 19.09 1.72
N ARG A 180 23.76 19.34 0.47
CA ARG A 180 24.68 19.72 -0.62
C ARG A 180 25.50 20.94 -0.24
N ASP A 181 24.85 21.99 0.26
CA ASP A 181 25.52 23.25 0.61
C ASP A 181 26.44 23.10 1.84
N ARG A 182 26.19 22.11 2.71
CA ARG A 182 27.04 21.72 3.85
C ARG A 182 28.15 20.74 3.47
N GLY A 183 28.16 20.21 2.25
CA GLY A 183 29.09 19.16 1.83
C GLY A 183 28.80 17.78 2.44
N GLU A 184 27.56 17.56 2.90
CA GLU A 184 27.10 16.28 3.42
C GLU A 184 26.60 15.37 2.29
N GLN A 185 26.86 14.07 2.39
CA GLN A 185 26.35 13.08 1.43
C GLN A 185 24.80 13.09 1.43
N PRO A 186 24.11 12.98 0.28
CA PRO A 186 22.64 12.86 0.27
C PRO A 186 22.17 11.60 1.00
N PHE A 187 20.96 11.65 1.56
CA PHE A 187 20.25 10.47 2.04
C PHE A 187 19.54 9.76 0.87
N THR A 188 19.22 8.48 1.06
CA THR A 188 18.33 7.74 0.15
C THR A 188 16.88 8.14 0.39
N VAL A 189 16.10 8.28 -0.69
CA VAL A 189 14.63 8.45 -0.60
C VAL A 189 13.97 7.11 -0.94
N MET A 190 13.43 6.43 0.07
CA MET A 190 12.93 5.05 -0.03
C MET A 190 11.40 5.03 0.01
N SER A 191 10.77 4.86 -1.16
CA SER A 191 9.32 4.67 -1.21
C SER A 191 8.92 3.29 -0.70
N CYS A 192 7.91 3.26 0.16
CA CYS A 192 7.22 2.06 0.63
C CYS A 192 5.72 2.12 0.30
N ASP A 193 5.33 2.91 -0.71
CA ASP A 193 3.96 2.95 -1.22
C ASP A 193 3.74 1.88 -2.29
N ASN A 194 2.48 1.47 -2.46
CA ASN A 194 2.10 0.39 -3.39
C ASN A 194 1.95 0.88 -4.84
N ILE A 195 3.03 1.43 -5.39
CA ILE A 195 3.12 1.90 -6.78
C ILE A 195 4.15 1.02 -7.50
N GLN A 196 3.86 0.60 -8.74
CA GLN A 196 4.86 -0.09 -9.55
C GLN A 196 6.05 0.84 -9.83
N GLY A 197 7.28 0.38 -9.58
CA GLY A 197 8.46 1.22 -9.72
C GLY A 197 8.40 2.44 -8.80
N ASN A 198 7.96 2.24 -7.55
CA ASN A 198 7.73 3.33 -6.59
C ASN A 198 8.97 4.21 -6.36
N GLY A 199 10.18 3.66 -6.42
CA GLY A 199 11.44 4.40 -6.38
C GLY A 199 11.61 5.30 -7.61
N HIS A 200 11.34 4.78 -8.82
CA HIS A 200 11.34 5.59 -10.04
C HIS A 200 10.31 6.72 -10.01
N VAL A 201 9.08 6.43 -9.56
CA VAL A 201 8.04 7.46 -9.41
C VAL A 201 8.45 8.52 -8.39
N ALA A 202 9.04 8.11 -7.26
CA ALA A 202 9.59 9.06 -6.31
C ALA A 202 10.67 9.95 -6.96
N ARG A 203 11.66 9.35 -7.62
CA ARG A 203 12.72 10.09 -8.33
C ARG A 203 12.12 11.12 -9.29
N ASP A 204 11.25 10.67 -10.18
CA ASP A 204 10.69 11.52 -11.23
C ASP A 204 9.90 12.70 -10.64
N MET A 205 9.12 12.48 -9.58
CA MET A 205 8.32 13.53 -8.96
C MET A 205 9.12 14.51 -8.10
N PHE A 206 10.06 14.02 -7.28
CA PHE A 206 10.94 14.88 -6.49
C PHE A 206 11.88 15.69 -7.40
N THR A 207 12.43 15.07 -8.46
CA THR A 207 13.25 15.78 -9.45
C THR A 207 12.41 16.79 -10.25
N ALA A 208 11.19 16.46 -10.67
CA ALA A 208 10.33 17.39 -11.38
C ALA A 208 10.03 18.64 -10.54
N TYR A 209 9.70 18.46 -9.25
CA TYR A 209 9.54 19.57 -8.31
C TYR A 209 10.84 20.39 -8.20
N ALA A 210 11.99 19.74 -8.00
CA ALA A 210 13.27 20.44 -7.89
C ALA A 210 13.61 21.23 -9.16
N ARG A 211 13.30 20.69 -10.34
CA ARG A 211 13.57 21.30 -11.65
C ARG A 211 12.75 22.56 -11.89
N LEU A 212 11.54 22.64 -11.31
CA LEU A 212 10.73 23.86 -11.31
C LEU A 212 11.30 24.98 -10.43
N GLN A 213 12.10 24.65 -9.41
CA GLN A 213 12.79 25.63 -8.56
C GLN A 213 14.19 26.00 -9.06
N ASP A 214 15.03 24.99 -9.33
CA ASP A 214 16.42 25.12 -9.74
C ASP A 214 16.83 23.90 -10.60
N PRO A 215 16.90 24.04 -11.93
CA PRO A 215 17.31 22.97 -12.83
C PRO A 215 18.69 22.40 -12.54
N THR A 216 19.64 23.22 -12.06
CA THR A 216 21.00 22.75 -11.75
C THR A 216 21.00 21.87 -10.50
N PHE A 217 20.16 22.19 -9.52
CA PHE A 217 19.98 21.34 -8.36
C PHE A 217 19.24 20.05 -8.68
N ALA A 218 18.25 20.09 -9.57
CA ALA A 218 17.57 18.89 -10.04
C ALA A 218 18.53 17.92 -10.73
N ASP A 219 19.41 18.41 -11.61
CA ASP A 219 20.43 17.59 -12.26
C ASP A 219 21.41 16.99 -11.22
N TRP A 220 21.73 17.73 -10.15
CA TRP A 220 22.51 17.18 -9.03
C TRP A 220 21.76 16.08 -8.28
N MET A 221 20.45 16.23 -8.04
CA MET A 221 19.63 15.19 -7.40
C MET A 221 19.59 13.91 -8.25
N ASP A 222 19.39 14.05 -9.56
CA ASP A 222 19.35 12.91 -10.50
C ASP A 222 20.66 12.11 -10.49
N GLU A 223 21.81 12.76 -10.25
CA GLU A 223 23.12 12.12 -10.21
C GLU A 223 23.48 11.54 -8.83
N HIS A 224 23.02 12.13 -7.73
CA HIS A 224 23.55 11.84 -6.39
C HIS A 224 22.55 11.22 -5.42
N VAL A 225 21.24 11.31 -5.66
CA VAL A 225 20.21 10.82 -4.74
C VAL A 225 19.68 9.48 -5.24
N SER A 226 19.73 8.47 -4.38
CA SER A 226 19.20 7.14 -4.67
C SER A 226 17.72 7.03 -4.32
N PHE A 227 16.98 6.33 -5.19
CA PHE A 227 15.55 6.07 -5.05
C PHE A 227 15.26 4.58 -5.36
N PRO A 228 15.64 3.66 -4.44
CA PRO A 228 15.45 2.23 -4.65
C PRO A 228 13.96 1.89 -4.75
N ASN A 229 13.60 1.01 -5.69
CA ASN A 229 12.27 0.42 -5.73
C ASN A 229 12.10 -0.60 -4.60
N SER A 230 10.85 -0.79 -4.19
CA SER A 230 10.50 -1.80 -3.19
C SER A 230 9.13 -2.43 -3.46
N MET A 231 9.03 -3.73 -3.22
CA MET A 231 7.75 -4.42 -3.11
C MET A 231 7.44 -4.62 -1.63
N VAL A 232 6.32 -4.06 -1.17
CA VAL A 232 5.88 -4.16 0.23
C VAL A 232 4.54 -4.87 0.30
N ASP A 233 4.41 -5.82 1.23
CA ASP A 233 3.17 -6.58 1.42
C ASP A 233 2.93 -6.95 2.88
N ARG A 234 1.81 -6.46 3.41
CA ARG A 234 1.22 -6.84 4.69
C ARG A 234 -0.17 -6.21 4.82
N ILE A 235 -1.22 -7.01 4.87
CA ILE A 235 -2.57 -6.50 5.10
C ILE A 235 -2.63 -5.92 6.51
N THR A 236 -2.90 -4.61 6.58
CA THR A 236 -2.90 -3.82 7.80
C THR A 236 -4.17 -2.96 7.83
N PRO A 237 -5.28 -3.46 8.40
CA PRO A 237 -6.51 -2.71 8.53
C PRO A 237 -6.35 -1.43 9.36
N VAL A 238 -7.31 -0.52 9.22
CA VAL A 238 -7.41 0.64 10.11
C VAL A 238 -7.73 0.14 11.52
N THR A 239 -7.00 0.63 12.51
CA THR A 239 -7.27 0.33 13.94
C THR A 239 -8.70 0.75 14.31
N ALA A 240 -9.52 -0.22 14.71
CA ALA A 240 -10.86 0.03 15.21
C ALA A 240 -10.88 0.20 16.75
N ASP A 241 -11.95 0.76 17.30
CA ASP A 241 -12.14 0.84 18.75
C ASP A 241 -12.22 -0.55 19.41
N GLU A 242 -12.69 -1.56 18.68
CA GLU A 242 -12.66 -2.96 19.11
C GLU A 242 -11.22 -3.47 19.31
N ASP A 243 -10.28 -3.07 18.46
CA ASP A 243 -8.87 -3.45 18.59
C ASP A 243 -8.24 -2.82 19.83
N ARG A 244 -8.54 -1.53 20.07
CA ARG A 244 -8.11 -0.80 21.28
C ARG A 244 -8.68 -1.41 22.55
N ALA A 245 -9.97 -1.75 22.53
CA ALA A 245 -10.62 -2.42 23.65
C ALA A 245 -9.99 -3.78 23.93
N TRP A 246 -9.70 -4.57 22.88
CA TRP A 246 -9.05 -5.87 23.04
C TRP A 246 -7.64 -5.76 23.65
N VAL A 247 -6.80 -4.83 23.17
CA VAL A 247 -5.47 -4.60 23.77
C VAL A 247 -5.57 -4.21 25.24
N ARG A 248 -6.55 -3.38 25.61
CA ARG A 248 -6.80 -3.01 27.00
C ARG A 248 -7.27 -4.17 27.85
N ASP A 249 -8.25 -4.93 27.37
CA ASP A 249 -8.97 -5.92 28.17
C ASP A 249 -8.20 -7.26 28.26
N GLU A 250 -7.54 -7.69 27.18
CA GLU A 250 -6.81 -8.96 27.12
C GLU A 250 -5.32 -8.83 27.47
N LEU A 251 -4.67 -7.74 27.05
CA LEU A 251 -3.24 -7.53 27.36
C LEU A 251 -3.03 -6.67 28.62
N GLY A 252 -4.07 -6.01 29.10
CA GLY A 252 -3.96 -5.07 30.21
C GLY A 252 -3.19 -3.80 29.85
N ILE A 253 -3.13 -3.41 28.57
CA ILE A 253 -2.36 -2.26 28.09
C ILE A 253 -3.31 -1.15 27.62
N GLU A 254 -3.20 0.03 28.22
CA GLU A 254 -3.81 1.25 27.70
C GLU A 254 -2.92 1.83 26.60
N ASP A 255 -3.16 1.39 25.36
CA ASP A 255 -2.55 1.91 24.14
C ASP A 255 -3.52 2.86 23.42
N ALA A 256 -3.11 4.12 23.25
CA ALA A 256 -3.85 5.15 22.56
C ALA A 256 -4.09 4.78 21.09
N TRP A 257 -3.13 4.11 20.45
CA TRP A 257 -3.20 3.77 19.04
C TRP A 257 -2.40 2.51 18.69
N PRO A 258 -2.87 1.30 19.03
CA PRO A 258 -2.26 0.07 18.58
C PRO A 258 -2.39 -0.08 17.05
N VAL A 259 -1.67 -1.04 16.47
CA VAL A 259 -1.79 -1.43 15.07
C VAL A 259 -2.08 -2.92 14.97
N VAL A 260 -2.97 -3.29 14.05
CA VAL A 260 -3.34 -4.69 13.78
C VAL A 260 -2.93 -5.06 12.36
N ALA A 261 -2.44 -6.29 12.18
CA ALA A 261 -2.03 -6.78 10.87
C ALA A 261 -2.20 -8.30 10.76
N GLU A 262 -2.14 -8.83 9.55
CA GLU A 262 -1.97 -10.26 9.33
C GLU A 262 -0.55 -10.74 9.73
N PRO A 263 -0.34 -12.05 10.00
CA PRO A 263 0.98 -12.59 10.29
C PRO A 263 1.91 -12.58 9.08
N PHE A 264 1.38 -12.71 7.86
CA PHE A 264 2.17 -12.65 6.64
C PHE A 264 2.90 -11.30 6.54
N PHE A 265 4.15 -11.35 6.10
CA PHE A 265 5.00 -10.18 5.89
C PHE A 265 5.91 -10.47 4.71
N GLN A 266 6.03 -9.51 3.80
CA GLN A 266 7.04 -9.52 2.75
C GLN A 266 7.53 -8.10 2.46
N TRP A 267 8.84 -7.98 2.32
CA TRP A 267 9.50 -6.77 1.83
C TRP A 267 10.64 -7.17 0.92
N VAL A 268 10.57 -6.74 -0.33
CA VAL A 268 11.65 -6.87 -1.30
C VAL A 268 12.16 -5.46 -1.61
N LEU A 269 13.47 -5.25 -1.54
CA LEU A 269 14.07 -3.92 -1.64
C LEU A 269 15.34 -3.98 -2.49
N GLU A 270 15.49 -3.03 -3.40
CA GLU A 270 16.72 -2.84 -4.16
C GLU A 270 17.87 -2.35 -3.27
N ASP A 271 19.08 -2.87 -3.51
CA ASP A 271 20.27 -2.51 -2.73
C ASP A 271 20.96 -1.21 -3.19
N ASP A 272 20.21 -0.10 -3.23
CA ASP A 272 20.73 1.22 -3.64
C ASP A 272 20.67 2.25 -2.51
N HIS A 273 21.61 2.14 -1.56
CA HIS A 273 21.68 2.98 -0.36
C HIS A 273 23.11 3.51 -0.14
N PRO A 274 23.54 4.55 -0.87
CA PRO A 274 24.93 5.02 -0.85
C PRO A 274 25.36 5.58 0.52
N ALA A 275 24.42 6.08 1.34
CA ALA A 275 24.66 6.50 2.73
C ALA A 275 24.60 5.33 3.75
N GLY A 276 24.45 4.10 3.26
CA GLY A 276 24.26 2.89 4.06
C GLY A 276 22.80 2.66 4.47
N ARG A 277 22.50 1.41 4.80
CA ARG A 277 21.18 0.95 5.28
C ARG A 277 21.34 -0.05 6.43
N PRO A 278 20.28 -0.27 7.24
CA PRO A 278 20.24 -1.41 8.15
C PRO A 278 20.48 -2.72 7.41
N PRO A 279 20.96 -3.77 8.10
CA PRO A 279 21.07 -5.10 7.54
C PRO A 279 19.69 -5.78 7.47
N TYR A 280 18.78 -5.22 6.68
CA TYR A 280 17.38 -5.63 6.58
C TYR A 280 17.19 -7.13 6.32
N GLN A 281 18.13 -7.77 5.63
CA GLN A 281 18.11 -9.21 5.38
C GLN A 281 18.13 -10.08 6.65
N ASP A 282 18.62 -9.54 7.77
CA ASP A 282 18.66 -10.24 9.06
C ASP A 282 17.29 -10.14 9.82
N ALA A 283 16.31 -9.46 9.22
CA ALA A 283 14.92 -9.34 9.68
C ALA A 283 13.89 -9.63 8.56
N ASP A 284 14.15 -10.67 7.78
CA ASP A 284 13.26 -11.26 6.75
C ASP A 284 13.00 -10.38 5.51
N VAL A 285 13.79 -9.33 5.28
CA VAL A 285 13.70 -8.52 4.05
C VAL A 285 14.54 -9.13 2.93
N GLN A 286 13.98 -9.22 1.74
CA GLN A 286 14.69 -9.71 0.56
C GLN A 286 15.41 -8.55 -0.12
N ILE A 287 16.74 -8.51 0.01
CA ILE A 287 17.57 -7.56 -0.73
C ILE A 287 17.88 -8.15 -2.11
N VAL A 288 17.55 -7.40 -3.16
CA VAL A 288 17.67 -7.84 -4.55
C VAL A 288 18.30 -6.77 -5.43
N GLU A 289 18.72 -7.16 -6.64
CA GLU A 289 19.21 -6.23 -7.65
C GLU A 289 18.06 -5.55 -8.42
N ASP A 290 16.94 -6.25 -8.60
CA ASP A 290 15.77 -5.78 -9.35
C ASP A 290 14.49 -6.27 -8.67
N VAL A 291 13.62 -5.32 -8.34
CA VAL A 291 12.34 -5.55 -7.65
C VAL A 291 11.19 -5.81 -8.62
N GLU A 292 11.31 -5.43 -9.91
CA GLU A 292 10.22 -5.47 -10.88
C GLU A 292 9.52 -6.85 -10.96
N PRO A 293 10.22 -8.00 -10.98
CA PRO A 293 9.56 -9.31 -11.02
C PRO A 293 8.65 -9.57 -9.81
N TYR A 294 9.03 -9.09 -8.62
CA TYR A 294 8.28 -9.28 -7.38
C TYR A 294 7.07 -8.34 -7.31
N GLU A 295 7.22 -7.09 -7.76
CA GLU A 295 6.11 -6.16 -7.91
C GLU A 295 5.06 -6.70 -8.89
N LEU A 296 5.48 -7.10 -10.10
CA LEU A 296 4.56 -7.63 -11.10
C LEU A 296 3.85 -8.89 -10.59
N MET A 297 4.56 -9.78 -9.87
CA MET A 297 3.96 -10.94 -9.23
C MET A 297 2.85 -10.53 -8.25
N LYS A 298 3.13 -9.61 -7.33
CA LYS A 298 2.14 -9.12 -6.35
C LYS A 298 0.96 -8.44 -7.05
N LEU A 299 1.22 -7.51 -7.97
CA LEU A 299 0.18 -6.75 -8.65
C LEU A 299 -0.76 -7.64 -9.47
N ARG A 300 -0.21 -8.64 -10.18
CA ARG A 300 -0.97 -9.50 -11.09
C ARG A 300 -1.60 -10.70 -10.40
N LEU A 301 -1.07 -11.18 -9.27
CA LEU A 301 -1.64 -12.33 -8.55
C LEU A 301 -2.44 -11.93 -7.30
N LEU A 302 -1.97 -10.98 -6.51
CA LEU A 302 -2.67 -10.51 -5.30
C LEU A 302 -3.65 -9.40 -5.64
N ASN A 303 -3.16 -8.27 -6.15
CA ASN A 303 -3.99 -7.08 -6.31
C ASN A 303 -5.10 -7.27 -7.36
N ALA A 304 -4.79 -7.90 -8.50
CA ALA A 304 -5.80 -8.23 -9.50
C ALA A 304 -6.82 -9.27 -8.99
N SER A 305 -6.41 -10.25 -8.17
CA SER A 305 -7.34 -11.20 -7.55
C SER A 305 -8.25 -10.54 -6.51
N HIS A 306 -7.79 -9.52 -5.78
CA HIS A 306 -8.68 -8.71 -4.95
C HIS A 306 -9.79 -8.05 -5.78
N GLN A 307 -9.50 -7.59 -7.01
CA GLN A 307 -10.52 -7.05 -7.91
C GLN A 307 -11.45 -8.16 -8.43
N GLY A 308 -10.90 -9.34 -8.73
CA GLY A 308 -11.72 -10.51 -9.08
C GLY A 308 -12.61 -11.01 -7.95
N LEU A 309 -12.22 -10.79 -6.70
CA LEU A 309 -12.98 -11.14 -5.51
C LEU A 309 -14.10 -10.14 -5.23
N CYS A 310 -13.78 -8.85 -5.24
CA CYS A 310 -14.59 -7.85 -4.55
C CYS A 310 -15.94 -7.60 -5.21
N TYR A 311 -16.00 -7.47 -6.54
CA TYR A 311 -17.28 -7.18 -7.22
C TYR A 311 -18.22 -8.38 -7.22
N PHE A 312 -17.72 -9.57 -7.58
CA PHE A 312 -18.51 -10.80 -7.52
C PHE A 312 -18.98 -11.08 -6.09
N GLY A 313 -18.09 -10.92 -5.11
CA GLY A 313 -18.42 -11.11 -3.71
C GLY A 313 -19.50 -10.13 -3.22
N TYR A 314 -19.34 -8.84 -3.52
CA TYR A 314 -20.27 -7.79 -3.07
C TYR A 314 -21.66 -7.98 -3.69
N LEU A 315 -21.71 -8.22 -5.01
CA LEU A 315 -22.96 -8.46 -5.74
C LEU A 315 -23.64 -9.74 -5.27
N SER A 316 -22.89 -10.76 -4.86
CA SER A 316 -23.42 -12.00 -4.27
C SER A 316 -23.88 -11.84 -2.80
N GLY A 317 -23.78 -10.64 -2.22
CA GLY A 317 -24.27 -10.33 -0.88
C GLY A 317 -23.23 -10.42 0.25
N TYR A 318 -21.99 -10.80 -0.05
CA TYR A 318 -20.91 -10.79 0.96
C TYR A 318 -20.45 -9.36 1.27
N ARG A 319 -19.83 -9.16 2.43
CA ARG A 319 -19.30 -7.84 2.86
C ARG A 319 -17.83 -7.88 3.23
N TYR A 320 -17.30 -9.04 3.56
CA TYR A 320 -15.88 -9.23 3.87
C TYR A 320 -15.19 -10.19 2.90
N ALA A 321 -13.88 -9.98 2.70
CA ALA A 321 -13.04 -10.80 1.82
C ALA A 321 -13.06 -12.29 2.22
N HIS A 322 -13.02 -12.58 3.52
CA HIS A 322 -13.05 -13.95 4.03
C HIS A 322 -14.39 -14.65 3.77
N GLU A 323 -15.52 -13.94 3.86
CA GLU A 323 -16.84 -14.51 3.56
C GLU A 323 -16.91 -14.93 2.10
N ALA A 324 -16.50 -14.04 1.19
CA ALA A 324 -16.53 -14.30 -0.25
C ALA A 324 -15.52 -15.38 -0.66
N THR A 325 -14.31 -15.40 -0.07
CA THR A 325 -13.27 -16.39 -0.44
C THR A 325 -13.49 -17.77 0.21
N GLN A 326 -14.39 -17.88 1.19
CA GLN A 326 -14.88 -19.17 1.68
C GLN A 326 -15.88 -19.83 0.70
N ASP A 327 -16.47 -19.07 -0.23
CA ASP A 327 -17.29 -19.63 -1.30
C ASP A 327 -16.40 -20.38 -2.32
N PRO A 328 -16.65 -21.68 -2.56
CA PRO A 328 -15.84 -22.47 -3.49
C PRO A 328 -15.83 -21.95 -4.93
N ALA A 329 -16.91 -21.32 -5.41
CA ALA A 329 -16.99 -20.77 -6.76
C ALA A 329 -16.01 -19.60 -6.93
N ILE A 330 -15.99 -18.68 -5.96
CA ILE A 330 -15.09 -17.53 -5.95
C ILE A 330 -13.65 -17.99 -5.75
N ALA A 331 -13.37 -18.85 -4.76
CA ALA A 331 -12.02 -19.34 -4.50
C ALA A 331 -11.42 -20.07 -5.73
N THR A 332 -12.24 -20.90 -6.39
CA THR A 332 -11.83 -21.61 -7.61
C THR A 332 -11.62 -20.64 -8.77
N PHE A 333 -12.51 -19.68 -8.97
CA PHE A 333 -12.35 -18.63 -10.00
C PHE A 333 -11.04 -17.85 -9.81
N LEU A 334 -10.72 -17.43 -8.59
CA LEU A 334 -9.48 -16.72 -8.28
C LEU A 334 -8.25 -17.60 -8.53
N ARG A 335 -8.26 -18.85 -8.07
CA ARG A 335 -7.16 -19.78 -8.32
C ARG A 335 -6.93 -20.00 -9.81
N ARG A 336 -8.00 -20.19 -10.58
CA ARG A 336 -7.93 -20.32 -12.04
C ARG A 336 -7.39 -19.07 -12.71
N TYR A 337 -7.84 -17.88 -12.28
CA TYR A 337 -7.29 -16.63 -12.79
C TYR A 337 -5.77 -16.56 -12.56
N MET A 338 -5.32 -16.87 -11.34
CA MET A 338 -3.90 -16.86 -11.00
C MET A 338 -3.11 -17.89 -11.83
N ASP A 339 -3.65 -19.08 -12.08
CA ASP A 339 -3.00 -20.16 -12.82
C ASP A 339 -2.97 -19.91 -14.34
N GLU A 340 -4.12 -19.53 -14.92
CA GLU A 340 -4.34 -19.55 -16.37
C GLU A 340 -4.06 -18.21 -17.05
N GLU A 341 -4.25 -17.09 -16.33
CA GLU A 341 -4.14 -15.75 -16.91
C GLU A 341 -3.08 -14.89 -16.23
N GLY A 342 -2.95 -14.93 -14.91
CA GLY A 342 -1.96 -14.16 -14.15
C GLY A 342 -0.54 -14.69 -14.33
N SER A 343 -0.28 -15.91 -13.86
CA SER A 343 1.06 -16.54 -13.83
C SER A 343 1.77 -16.56 -15.19
N PRO A 344 1.11 -16.85 -16.34
CA PRO A 344 1.78 -16.89 -17.65
C PRO A 344 2.33 -15.55 -18.14
N THR A 345 1.97 -14.46 -17.47
CA THR A 345 2.44 -13.11 -17.80
C THR A 345 3.63 -12.66 -16.94
N LEU A 346 4.04 -13.48 -15.96
CA LEU A 346 5.15 -13.16 -15.07
C LEU A 346 6.49 -13.60 -15.63
N HIS A 347 7.52 -12.79 -15.34
CA HIS A 347 8.91 -13.22 -15.44
C HIS A 347 9.27 -14.17 -14.29
N PRO A 348 10.37 -14.94 -14.40
CA PRO A 348 10.89 -15.69 -13.27
C PRO A 348 11.12 -14.78 -12.05
N VAL A 349 10.63 -15.20 -10.88
CA VAL A 349 10.77 -14.45 -9.63
C VAL A 349 11.76 -15.20 -8.73
N PRO A 350 13.03 -14.76 -8.63
CA PRO A 350 14.06 -15.52 -7.92
C PRO A 350 13.68 -15.79 -6.46
N GLY A 351 13.81 -17.05 -6.02
CA GLY A 351 13.55 -17.45 -4.64
C GLY A 351 12.06 -17.54 -4.25
N ILE A 352 11.13 -17.38 -5.19
CA ILE A 352 9.69 -17.57 -4.93
C ILE A 352 9.17 -18.80 -5.67
N ASP A 353 8.47 -19.67 -4.94
CA ASP A 353 7.62 -20.71 -5.52
C ASP A 353 6.23 -20.09 -5.79
N LEU A 354 5.85 -19.98 -7.07
CA LEU A 354 4.58 -19.36 -7.45
C LEU A 354 3.36 -20.21 -7.06
N GLU A 355 3.45 -21.54 -7.01
CA GLU A 355 2.32 -22.39 -6.60
C GLU A 355 2.03 -22.24 -5.11
N ASP A 356 3.10 -22.22 -4.30
CA ASP A 356 2.98 -21.95 -2.87
C ASP A 356 2.47 -20.53 -2.64
N TYR A 357 3.02 -19.52 -3.35
CA TYR A 357 2.58 -18.14 -3.25
C TYR A 357 1.07 -17.99 -3.53
N LYS A 358 0.57 -18.56 -4.64
CA LYS A 358 -0.86 -18.53 -4.99
C LYS A 358 -1.74 -19.21 -3.94
N SER A 359 -1.27 -20.32 -3.37
CA SER A 359 -1.99 -21.03 -2.31
C SER A 359 -2.06 -20.18 -1.03
N THR A 360 -0.94 -19.55 -0.64
CA THR A 360 -0.88 -18.59 0.46
C THR A 360 -1.79 -17.39 0.24
N LEU A 361 -1.93 -16.87 -0.99
CA LEU A 361 -2.87 -15.76 -1.26
C LEU A 361 -4.32 -16.13 -0.94
N ILE A 362 -4.78 -17.31 -1.36
CA ILE A 362 -6.13 -17.78 -1.04
C ILE A 362 -6.32 -17.93 0.47
N GLU A 363 -5.35 -18.54 1.17
CA GLU A 363 -5.38 -18.68 2.63
C GLU A 363 -5.44 -17.31 3.35
N ARG A 364 -4.67 -16.33 2.86
CA ARG A 364 -4.67 -14.96 3.39
C ARG A 364 -6.02 -14.28 3.22
N PHE A 365 -6.63 -14.41 2.03
CA PHE A 365 -7.96 -13.85 1.76
C PHE A 365 -9.06 -14.48 2.61
N GLN A 366 -8.88 -15.74 3.04
CA GLN A 366 -9.80 -16.47 3.90
C GLN A 366 -9.69 -16.12 5.39
N ASN A 367 -8.71 -15.30 5.81
CA ASN A 367 -8.50 -14.97 7.22
C ASN A 367 -9.66 -14.11 7.79
N PRO A 368 -10.51 -14.66 8.68
CA PRO A 368 -11.68 -13.95 9.20
C PRO A 368 -11.30 -12.83 10.18
N GLU A 369 -10.13 -12.92 10.82
CA GLU A 369 -9.74 -12.00 11.87
C GLU A 369 -9.31 -10.62 11.34
N VAL A 370 -8.87 -10.55 10.09
CA VAL A 370 -8.50 -9.28 9.43
C VAL A 370 -9.74 -8.42 9.17
N ARG A 371 -10.91 -9.04 8.93
CA ARG A 371 -12.19 -8.37 8.60
C ARG A 371 -12.05 -7.33 7.48
N ASP A 372 -11.29 -7.67 6.44
CA ASP A 372 -11.13 -6.79 5.29
C ASP A 372 -12.44 -6.66 4.50
N THR A 373 -12.89 -5.43 4.24
CA THR A 373 -14.21 -5.19 3.63
C THR A 373 -14.13 -5.18 2.11
N LEU A 374 -15.12 -5.78 1.44
CA LEU A 374 -15.21 -5.75 -0.01
C LEU A 374 -15.37 -4.32 -0.53
N ALA A 375 -16.06 -3.44 0.21
CA ALA A 375 -16.19 -2.03 -0.15
C ALA A 375 -14.83 -1.33 -0.27
N ARG A 376 -13.88 -1.61 0.64
CA ARG A 376 -12.51 -1.09 0.56
C ARG A 376 -11.75 -1.63 -0.66
N LEU A 377 -11.97 -2.91 -0.99
CA LEU A 377 -11.36 -3.53 -2.16
C LEU A 377 -11.95 -3.00 -3.49
N CYS A 378 -13.24 -2.66 -3.52
CA CYS A 378 -13.93 -2.04 -4.67
C CYS A 378 -13.60 -0.54 -4.86
N ALA A 379 -13.12 0.15 -3.82
CA ALA A 379 -12.82 1.57 -3.93
C ALA A 379 -11.69 1.84 -4.95
N GLU A 380 -11.78 2.96 -5.67
CA GLU A 380 -10.75 3.46 -6.61
C GLU A 380 -10.42 2.46 -7.74
N SER A 381 -11.40 1.67 -8.15
CA SER A 381 -11.29 0.67 -9.21
C SER A 381 -10.73 1.25 -10.51
N SER A 382 -11.09 2.49 -10.87
CA SER A 382 -10.63 3.13 -12.10
C SER A 382 -9.14 3.47 -12.13
N ASP A 383 -8.49 3.60 -10.96
CA ASP A 383 -7.04 3.80 -10.86
C ASP A 383 -6.30 2.46 -10.67
N ARG A 384 -7.00 1.39 -10.28
CA ARG A 384 -6.47 0.07 -9.93
C ARG A 384 -6.51 -0.94 -11.07
N ILE A 385 -7.67 -1.15 -11.69
CA ILE A 385 -7.88 -2.10 -12.80
C ILE A 385 -6.90 -1.84 -13.96
N PRO A 386 -6.69 -0.59 -14.43
CA PRO A 386 -5.75 -0.32 -15.52
C PRO A 386 -4.30 -0.66 -15.22
N LYS A 387 -3.90 -0.64 -13.94
CA LYS A 387 -2.53 -0.91 -13.49
C LYS A 387 -2.30 -2.38 -13.17
N TRP A 388 -3.31 -3.08 -12.66
CA TRP A 388 -3.15 -4.43 -12.13
C TRP A 388 -3.62 -5.50 -13.11
N LEU A 389 -4.82 -5.33 -13.66
CA LEU A 389 -5.48 -6.36 -14.46
C LEU A 389 -5.29 -6.15 -15.97
N LEU A 390 -5.46 -4.91 -16.46
CA LEU A 390 -5.42 -4.70 -17.91
C LEU A 390 -4.05 -4.96 -18.58
N PRO A 391 -2.89 -4.87 -17.89
CA PRO A 391 -1.62 -5.35 -18.45
C PRO A 391 -1.61 -6.86 -18.65
N VAL A 392 -2.22 -7.64 -17.74
CA VAL A 392 -2.39 -9.09 -17.89
C VAL A 392 -3.21 -9.42 -19.13
N VAL A 393 -4.33 -8.70 -19.34
CA VAL A 393 -5.16 -8.83 -20.55
C VAL A 393 -4.34 -8.59 -21.81
N ARG A 394 -3.57 -7.49 -21.85
CA ARG A 394 -2.76 -7.13 -23.03
C ARG A 394 -1.68 -8.15 -23.31
N ASP A 395 -0.93 -8.59 -22.30
CA ASP A 395 0.12 -9.59 -22.45
C ASP A 395 -0.45 -10.91 -22.96
N ASN A 396 -1.63 -11.31 -22.48
CA ASN A 396 -2.32 -12.52 -22.94
C ASN A 396 -2.84 -12.37 -24.37
N LEU A 397 -3.48 -11.25 -24.72
CA LEU A 397 -3.94 -11.00 -26.09
C LEU A 397 -2.78 -10.99 -27.10
N ALA A 398 -1.65 -10.37 -26.74
CA ALA A 398 -0.44 -10.32 -27.56
C ALA A 398 0.18 -11.71 -27.74
N ALA A 399 0.15 -12.54 -26.69
CA ALA A 399 0.66 -13.92 -26.73
C ALA A 399 -0.37 -14.95 -27.25
N GLY A 400 -1.59 -14.54 -27.60
CA GLY A 400 -2.66 -15.45 -28.04
C GLY A 400 -3.21 -16.36 -26.94
N ARG A 401 -3.08 -15.97 -25.66
CA ARG A 401 -3.56 -16.69 -24.48
C ARG A 401 -4.98 -16.25 -24.07
N PRO A 402 -5.69 -17.05 -23.24
CA PRO A 402 -7.02 -16.70 -22.77
C PRO A 402 -7.08 -15.39 -21.97
N VAL A 403 -8.24 -14.74 -21.99
CA VAL A 403 -8.57 -13.53 -21.21
C VAL A 403 -9.99 -13.58 -20.62
N THR A 404 -10.58 -14.78 -20.58
CA THR A 404 -11.97 -15.00 -20.18
C THR A 404 -12.22 -14.60 -18.74
N LEU A 405 -11.33 -14.96 -17.83
CA LEU A 405 -11.46 -14.68 -16.40
C LEU A 405 -11.25 -13.19 -16.14
N SER A 406 -10.21 -12.59 -16.73
CA SER A 406 -9.95 -11.14 -16.67
C SER A 406 -11.12 -10.33 -17.20
N ALA A 407 -11.71 -10.74 -18.33
CA ALA A 407 -12.91 -10.08 -18.88
C ALA A 407 -14.11 -10.22 -17.94
N GLY A 408 -14.25 -11.35 -17.25
CA GLY A 408 -15.24 -11.55 -16.18
C GLY A 408 -15.06 -10.62 -14.99
N ILE A 409 -13.82 -10.34 -14.58
CA ILE A 409 -13.53 -9.33 -13.54
C ILE A 409 -13.96 -7.93 -14.00
N VAL A 410 -13.64 -7.55 -15.24
CA VAL A 410 -14.05 -6.24 -15.78
C VAL A 410 -15.58 -6.14 -15.90
N ALA A 411 -16.26 -7.21 -16.32
CA ALA A 411 -17.72 -7.25 -16.40
C ALA A 411 -18.39 -7.15 -15.02
N SER A 412 -17.83 -7.78 -13.98
CA SER A 412 -18.39 -7.68 -12.62
C SER A 412 -18.18 -6.30 -12.02
N TRP A 413 -17.07 -5.61 -12.31
CA TRP A 413 -16.91 -4.20 -11.99
C TRP A 413 -17.98 -3.34 -12.69
N ALA A 414 -18.16 -3.53 -13.99
CA ALA A 414 -19.15 -2.78 -14.75
C ALA A 414 -20.58 -2.97 -14.20
N ARG A 415 -20.92 -4.18 -13.73
CA ARG A 415 -22.19 -4.47 -13.06
C ARG A 415 -22.28 -3.83 -11.68
N TYR A 416 -21.20 -3.80 -10.91
CA TYR A 416 -21.12 -3.12 -9.61
C TYR A 416 -21.33 -1.61 -9.74
N ASP A 417 -20.76 -1.00 -10.78
CA ASP A 417 -20.88 0.43 -11.08
C ASP A 417 -22.30 0.86 -11.52
N GLU A 418 -23.24 -0.07 -11.73
CA GLU A 418 -24.67 0.26 -11.82
C GLU A 418 -25.22 0.83 -10.49
N GLY A 419 -24.48 0.71 -9.39
CA GLY A 419 -24.79 1.38 -8.12
C GLY A 419 -25.91 0.70 -7.32
N THR A 420 -26.30 -0.53 -7.67
CA THR A 420 -27.34 -1.30 -6.97
C THR A 420 -26.97 -2.79 -6.93
N ASP A 421 -27.02 -3.39 -5.75
CA ASP A 421 -26.71 -4.81 -5.55
C ASP A 421 -27.87 -5.72 -5.97
N GLU A 422 -27.69 -7.04 -5.87
CA GLU A 422 -28.70 -8.02 -6.31
C GLU A 422 -29.90 -8.13 -5.36
N SER A 423 -29.81 -7.54 -4.16
CA SER A 423 -30.94 -7.40 -3.24
C SER A 423 -31.73 -6.11 -3.49
N GLY A 424 -31.26 -5.25 -4.40
CA GLY A 424 -31.87 -3.95 -4.71
C GLY A 424 -31.41 -2.81 -3.80
N GLU A 425 -30.38 -3.04 -2.97
CA GLU A 425 -29.83 -2.01 -2.08
C GLU A 425 -28.81 -1.13 -2.82
N PRO A 426 -28.73 0.17 -2.47
CA PRO A 426 -27.79 1.09 -3.12
C PRO A 426 -26.33 0.76 -2.75
N ILE A 427 -25.46 0.84 -3.74
CA ILE A 427 -24.01 0.71 -3.58
C ILE A 427 -23.39 2.11 -3.57
N GLN A 428 -22.61 2.43 -2.54
CA GLN A 428 -21.78 3.62 -2.54
C GLN A 428 -20.52 3.39 -3.37
N ILE A 429 -20.47 3.95 -4.59
CA ILE A 429 -19.29 3.89 -5.45
C ILE A 429 -18.29 4.94 -4.97
N VAL A 430 -17.15 4.48 -4.45
CA VAL A 430 -16.03 5.32 -4.03
C VAL A 430 -14.96 5.26 -5.11
N ASP A 431 -14.97 6.22 -6.04
CA ASP A 431 -14.05 6.25 -7.17
C ASP A 431 -13.92 7.69 -7.72
N ARG A 432 -12.73 8.08 -8.19
CA ARG A 432 -12.50 9.40 -8.81
C ARG A 432 -13.34 9.60 -10.08
N LEU A 433 -13.61 8.52 -10.82
CA LEU A 433 -14.46 8.48 -12.00
C LEU A 433 -15.86 7.92 -11.71
N ALA A 434 -16.31 7.92 -10.44
CA ALA A 434 -17.59 7.35 -10.03
C ALA A 434 -18.78 7.88 -10.85
N GLU A 435 -18.95 9.20 -10.95
CA GLU A 435 -20.10 9.79 -11.68
C GLU A 435 -20.11 9.44 -13.18
N PRO A 436 -19.03 9.65 -13.96
CA PRO A 436 -19.04 9.29 -15.38
C PRO A 436 -19.17 7.79 -15.61
N LEU A 437 -18.49 6.93 -14.83
CA LEU A 437 -18.56 5.47 -15.01
C LEU A 437 -19.92 4.91 -14.61
N HIS A 438 -20.52 5.39 -13.52
CA HIS A 438 -21.87 5.00 -13.12
C HIS A 438 -22.90 5.32 -14.22
N ARG A 439 -22.83 6.53 -14.81
CA ARG A 439 -23.74 6.92 -15.90
C ARG A 439 -23.62 6.00 -17.11
N ILE A 440 -22.40 5.57 -17.45
CA ILE A 440 -22.14 4.62 -18.54
C ILE A 440 -22.62 3.22 -18.15
N ALA A 441 -22.40 2.79 -16.91
CA ALA A 441 -22.81 1.48 -16.42
C ALA A 441 -24.34 1.29 -16.53
N LEU A 442 -25.13 2.34 -16.26
CA LEU A 442 -26.59 2.30 -16.40
C LEU A 442 -27.09 2.08 -17.83
N THR A 443 -26.27 2.32 -18.87
CA THR A 443 -26.67 2.10 -20.28
C THR A 443 -26.38 0.70 -20.79
N GLN A 444 -25.75 -0.16 -19.96
CA GLN A 444 -25.26 -1.47 -20.39
C GLN A 444 -26.35 -2.45 -20.83
N ARG A 445 -27.59 -2.24 -20.36
CA ARG A 445 -28.75 -3.04 -20.78
C ARG A 445 -29.15 -2.78 -22.24
N ASP A 446 -28.83 -1.61 -22.78
CA ASP A 446 -29.09 -1.26 -24.18
C ASP A 446 -27.84 -1.44 -25.05
N ASP A 447 -26.67 -1.07 -24.53
CA ASP A 447 -25.37 -1.24 -25.18
C ASP A 447 -24.39 -1.93 -24.22
N ARG A 448 -24.22 -3.24 -24.41
CA ARG A 448 -23.33 -4.07 -23.59
C ARG A 448 -21.90 -3.53 -23.55
N LEU A 449 -21.44 -2.84 -24.59
CA LEU A 449 -20.04 -2.43 -24.70
C LEU A 449 -19.78 -1.02 -24.18
N ALA A 450 -20.82 -0.29 -23.75
CA ALA A 450 -20.73 1.10 -23.34
C ALA A 450 -19.62 1.35 -22.28
N PHE A 451 -19.51 0.46 -21.30
CA PHE A 451 -18.52 0.58 -20.23
C PHE A 451 -17.08 0.45 -20.74
N ILE A 452 -16.79 -0.63 -21.47
CA ILE A 452 -15.45 -0.87 -22.04
C ILE A 452 -15.12 0.04 -23.24
N ALA A 453 -16.09 0.75 -23.80
CA ALA A 453 -15.87 1.81 -24.78
C ALA A 453 -15.23 3.08 -24.18
N ASN A 454 -15.17 3.20 -22.84
CA ASN A 454 -14.43 4.27 -22.19
C ASN A 454 -12.92 4.09 -22.39
N ARG A 455 -12.38 4.69 -23.46
CA ARG A 455 -10.97 4.61 -23.81
C ARG A 455 -10.02 5.27 -22.80
N GLN A 456 -10.51 6.15 -21.93
CA GLN A 456 -9.68 6.71 -20.84
C GLN A 456 -9.23 5.61 -19.88
N VAL A 457 -10.08 4.61 -19.64
CA VAL A 457 -9.79 3.50 -18.71
C VAL A 457 -9.27 2.27 -19.47
N PHE A 458 -9.94 1.91 -20.57
CA PHE A 458 -9.71 0.62 -21.23
C PHE A 458 -8.82 0.72 -22.49
N GLY A 459 -8.54 1.92 -22.97
CA GLY A 459 -7.71 2.16 -24.15
C GLY A 459 -8.31 1.55 -25.42
N ASP A 460 -7.58 0.63 -26.02
CA ASP A 460 -7.86 -0.07 -27.28
C ASP A 460 -8.48 -1.47 -27.09
N LEU A 461 -8.74 -1.91 -25.86
CA LEU A 461 -9.31 -3.25 -25.61
C LEU A 461 -10.68 -3.47 -26.24
N ILE A 462 -11.45 -2.39 -26.46
CA ILE A 462 -12.72 -2.42 -27.19
C ILE A 462 -12.56 -2.86 -28.66
N ASP A 463 -11.36 -2.75 -29.22
CA ASP A 463 -11.07 -3.08 -30.61
C ASP A 463 -10.64 -4.56 -30.80
N ASP A 464 -10.42 -5.32 -29.72
CA ASP A 464 -10.07 -6.75 -29.77
C ASP A 464 -11.28 -7.65 -29.50
N GLU A 465 -11.79 -8.31 -30.56
CA GLU A 465 -12.98 -9.17 -30.48
C GLU A 465 -12.85 -10.30 -29.45
N ARG A 466 -11.62 -10.77 -29.15
CA ARG A 466 -11.44 -11.84 -28.16
C ARG A 466 -11.80 -11.37 -26.75
N PHE A 467 -11.40 -10.14 -26.41
CA PHE A 467 -11.75 -9.53 -25.13
C PHE A 467 -13.22 -9.12 -25.11
N VAL A 468 -13.71 -8.48 -26.18
CA VAL A 468 -15.11 -8.06 -26.31
C VAL A 468 -16.09 -9.23 -26.18
N ALA A 469 -15.81 -10.35 -26.84
CA ALA A 469 -16.67 -11.53 -26.77
C ALA A 469 -16.73 -12.12 -25.36
N ALA A 470 -15.58 -12.23 -24.67
CA ALA A 470 -15.52 -12.74 -23.30
C ALA A 470 -16.19 -11.80 -22.30
N TYR A 471 -15.98 -10.49 -22.44
CA TYR A 471 -16.60 -9.47 -21.59
C TYR A 471 -18.13 -9.49 -21.73
N ARG A 472 -18.62 -9.53 -22.98
CA ARG A 472 -20.07 -9.58 -23.25
C ARG A 472 -20.71 -10.85 -22.67
N ASP A 473 -20.08 -12.01 -22.84
CA ASP A 473 -20.57 -13.28 -22.29
C ASP A 473 -20.66 -13.25 -20.75
N ALA A 474 -19.66 -12.68 -20.08
CA ALA A 474 -19.70 -12.50 -18.64
C ALA A 474 -20.79 -11.51 -18.20
N LEU A 475 -20.90 -10.34 -18.86
CA LEU A 475 -21.91 -9.33 -18.55
C LEU A 475 -23.34 -9.83 -18.80
N ASP A 476 -23.56 -10.61 -19.85
CA ASP A 476 -24.87 -11.22 -20.11
C ASP A 476 -25.25 -12.22 -19.00
N GLY A 477 -24.30 -13.02 -18.51
CA GLY A 477 -24.52 -13.87 -17.34
C GLY A 477 -24.85 -13.07 -16.08
N LEU A 478 -24.11 -11.99 -15.81
CA LEU A 478 -24.35 -11.10 -14.66
C LEU A 478 -25.76 -10.49 -14.69
N ILE A 479 -26.24 -10.13 -15.87
CA ILE A 479 -27.57 -9.52 -16.06
C ILE A 479 -28.69 -10.56 -15.97
N ALA A 480 -28.48 -11.76 -16.52
CA ALA A 480 -29.52 -12.78 -16.65
C ALA A 480 -29.64 -13.69 -15.43
N ASP A 481 -28.50 -14.13 -14.90
CA ASP A 481 -28.40 -15.21 -13.90
C ASP A 481 -27.87 -14.73 -12.55
N GLY A 482 -27.21 -13.55 -12.51
CA GLY A 482 -26.62 -12.97 -11.31
C GLY A 482 -25.13 -13.31 -11.12
N ALA A 483 -24.51 -12.63 -10.16
CA ALA A 483 -23.07 -12.65 -9.89
C ALA A 483 -22.59 -14.03 -9.45
N HIS A 484 -23.29 -14.68 -8.52
CA HIS A 484 -22.90 -15.98 -8.00
C HIS A 484 -22.95 -17.07 -9.08
N ALA A 485 -24.05 -17.15 -9.84
CA ALA A 485 -24.18 -18.11 -10.92
C ALA A 485 -23.13 -17.88 -12.03
N THR A 486 -22.82 -16.61 -12.32
CA THR A 486 -21.81 -16.25 -13.32
C THR A 486 -20.40 -16.65 -12.88
N VAL A 487 -19.99 -16.35 -11.64
CA VAL A 487 -18.66 -16.74 -11.16
C VAL A 487 -18.56 -18.26 -11.02
N GLU A 488 -19.63 -18.97 -10.65
CA GLU A 488 -19.66 -20.43 -10.64
C GLU A 488 -19.45 -21.01 -12.05
N ARG A 489 -20.09 -20.44 -13.06
CA ARG A 489 -19.88 -20.84 -14.47
C ARG A 489 -18.43 -20.60 -14.91
N LEU A 490 -17.90 -19.40 -14.65
CA LEU A 490 -16.51 -19.05 -14.96
C LEU A 490 -15.51 -19.90 -14.16
N SER A 491 -15.88 -20.43 -13.00
CA SER A 491 -15.03 -21.33 -12.22
C SER A 491 -14.88 -22.74 -12.84
N ARG A 492 -15.78 -23.11 -13.77
CA ARG A 492 -15.87 -24.46 -14.36
C ARG A 492 -15.50 -24.54 -15.85
N SER A 493 -15.51 -23.41 -16.56
CA SER A 493 -15.33 -23.30 -18.01
C SER A 493 -13.88 -23.18 -18.42
#